data_AF-A0A2E5G488-F1
#
_entry.id   AF-A0A2E5G488-F1
#
_cell.length_a   1.000
_cell.length_b   1.000
_cell.length_c   1.000
_cell.angle_alpha   90.00
_cell.angle_beta   90.00
_cell.angle_gamma   90.00
#
_symmetry.space_group_name_H-M   'P 1'
#
loop_
_entity.id
_entity.type
_entity.pdbx_description
1 polymer ?
#
loop_
_entity_poly.entity_id
_entity_poly.type
_entity_poly.pdbx_seq_one_letter_code
_entity_poly.pdbx_strand_id
1 'polypeptide(L)'
;MRKFRGTLDDQIQNIGKLELAGYDVHMCINTGTERTTEGIDTYHACFIDVDYKSGHRAKHDFKMQPHFAVETGNGWHIYWLLDPGENITEWRLAQKALARKFQTDEAVNLATQLVRPAGLRYNKTATTRLGDDCHTRLRTNVKAPVRRYTLDEIIIGFGLVLTPKPVFLARENTTKNRGCAGARAEQYLAKMAIAVEGDGGSLQTYKACKVGCDFGVSMDEFWPALLDWNRRCSPPWDERELQQKLESAYRNQSRNFGWRMIA
;
A
#
# COMPACT_ATOMS: atom_id res chain seq x y z
N MET A 1 5.13 -18.48 1.76
CA MET A 1 6.02 -17.41 1.24
C MET A 1 7.18 -17.24 2.19
N ARG A 2 8.41 -17.53 1.76
CA ARG A 2 9.62 -17.35 2.57
C ARG A 2 10.12 -15.91 2.41
N LYS A 3 10.50 -15.25 3.51
CA LYS A 3 10.97 -13.86 3.52
C LYS A 3 12.45 -13.83 3.89
N PHE A 4 13.21 -12.99 3.20
CA PHE A 4 14.62 -12.71 3.48
C PHE A 4 14.78 -11.20 3.72
N ARG A 5 15.79 -10.83 4.49
CA ARG A 5 16.16 -9.43 4.78
C ARG A 5 17.65 -9.24 4.46
N GLY A 6 18.04 -8.02 4.13
CA GLY A 6 19.40 -7.68 3.72
C GLY A 6 19.46 -7.19 2.28
N THR A 7 20.67 -6.95 1.80
CA THR A 7 20.94 -6.54 0.42
C THR A 7 20.76 -7.70 -0.55
N LEU A 8 20.75 -7.41 -1.85
CA LEU A 8 20.75 -8.45 -2.88
C LEU A 8 22.02 -9.31 -2.79
N ASP A 9 23.16 -8.70 -2.50
CA ASP A 9 24.45 -9.40 -2.37
C ASP A 9 24.42 -10.38 -1.19
N ASP A 10 23.85 -9.98 -0.05
CA ASP A 10 23.68 -10.86 1.12
C ASP A 10 22.83 -12.09 0.80
N GLN A 11 21.89 -11.95 -0.15
CA GLN A 11 20.90 -12.97 -0.46
C GLN A 11 21.18 -13.71 -1.77
N ILE A 12 22.25 -13.40 -2.50
CA ILE A 12 22.48 -13.90 -3.86
C ILE A 12 22.51 -15.44 -3.92
N GLN A 13 23.12 -16.09 -2.91
CA GLN A 13 23.14 -17.55 -2.82
C GLN A 13 21.76 -18.15 -2.52
N ASN A 14 20.96 -17.49 -1.68
CA ASN A 14 19.60 -17.92 -1.37
C ASN A 14 18.68 -17.77 -2.59
N ILE A 15 18.82 -16.65 -3.31
CA ILE A 15 18.10 -16.36 -4.54
C ILE A 15 18.39 -17.45 -5.58
N GLY A 16 19.66 -17.75 -5.86
CA GLY A 16 20.03 -18.77 -6.84
C GLY A 16 19.51 -20.17 -6.48
N LYS A 17 19.56 -20.56 -5.20
CA LYS A 17 18.99 -21.84 -4.74
C LYS A 17 17.48 -21.93 -4.96
N LEU A 18 16.76 -20.84 -4.67
CA LEU A 18 15.30 -20.78 -4.83
C LEU A 18 14.88 -20.75 -6.29
N GLU A 19 15.62 -20.04 -7.12
CA GLU A 19 15.40 -20.01 -8.57
C GLU A 19 15.58 -21.40 -9.19
N LEU A 20 16.65 -22.12 -8.85
CA LEU A 20 16.88 -23.50 -9.29
C LEU A 20 15.77 -24.46 -8.82
N ALA A 21 15.21 -24.20 -7.63
CA ALA A 21 14.07 -24.95 -7.10
C ALA A 21 12.71 -24.52 -7.69
N GLY A 22 12.68 -23.61 -8.67
CA GLY A 22 11.47 -23.20 -9.39
C GLY A 22 10.61 -22.16 -8.66
N TYR A 23 11.13 -21.49 -7.63
CA TYR A 23 10.40 -20.43 -6.94
C TYR A 23 10.52 -19.09 -7.68
N ASP A 24 9.42 -18.35 -7.77
CA ASP A 24 9.45 -16.95 -8.19
C ASP A 24 10.00 -16.05 -7.07
N VAL A 25 10.98 -15.23 -7.41
CA VAL A 25 11.60 -14.28 -6.48
C VAL A 25 11.06 -12.87 -6.74
N HIS A 26 10.71 -12.17 -5.66
CA HIS A 26 10.24 -10.79 -5.69
C HIS A 26 10.95 -9.97 -4.62
N MET A 27 11.09 -8.67 -4.84
CA MET A 27 11.69 -7.74 -3.91
C MET A 27 10.77 -6.56 -3.61
N CYS A 28 10.89 -5.98 -2.43
CA CYS A 28 10.32 -4.67 -2.11
C CYS A 28 11.41 -3.63 -2.37
N ILE A 29 11.12 -2.63 -3.18
CA ILE A 29 12.11 -1.59 -3.52
C ILE A 29 12.33 -0.65 -2.35
N ASN A 30 11.25 -0.24 -1.69
CA ASN A 30 11.32 0.64 -0.53
C ASN A 30 11.74 -0.15 0.71
N THR A 31 12.48 0.49 1.59
CA THR A 31 13.10 -0.14 2.76
C THR A 31 12.60 0.48 4.06
N GLY A 32 12.85 -0.24 5.15
CA GLY A 32 12.57 0.20 6.49
C GLY A 32 12.70 -0.97 7.46
N THR A 33 12.17 -0.82 8.66
CA THR A 33 12.26 -1.84 9.73
C THR A 33 11.49 -3.11 9.38
N GLU A 34 10.39 -3.00 8.64
CA GLU A 34 9.57 -4.11 8.17
C GLU A 34 8.76 -3.75 6.93
N ARG A 35 8.32 -4.77 6.18
CA ARG A 35 7.48 -4.59 4.98
C ARG A 35 6.00 -4.42 5.35
N THR A 36 5.71 -3.37 6.11
CA THR A 36 4.35 -2.91 6.45
C THR A 36 4.18 -1.45 6.00
N THR A 37 2.97 -0.90 6.09
CA THR A 37 2.75 0.50 5.70
C THR A 37 3.47 1.44 6.66
N GLU A 38 3.54 1.05 7.93
CA GLU A 38 4.11 1.80 9.04
C GLU A 38 5.62 1.59 9.16
N GLY A 39 6.13 0.43 8.74
CA GLY A 39 7.54 0.08 8.87
C GLY A 39 8.43 0.49 7.71
N ILE A 40 7.86 0.93 6.58
CA ILE A 40 8.64 1.51 5.47
C ILE A 40 8.77 3.02 5.70
N ASP A 41 10.02 3.48 5.76
CA ASP A 41 10.38 4.88 6.02
C ASP A 41 11.32 5.45 4.95
N THR A 42 11.87 4.60 4.07
CA THR A 42 12.85 4.98 3.06
C THR A 42 12.35 4.59 1.68
N TYR A 43 12.23 5.58 0.79
CA TYR A 43 11.70 5.40 -0.56
C TYR A 43 12.81 5.51 -1.60
N HIS A 44 13.01 4.46 -2.41
CA HIS A 44 14.13 4.39 -3.36
C HIS A 44 13.74 4.72 -4.79
N ALA A 45 12.46 4.60 -5.15
CA ALA A 45 11.97 4.90 -6.49
C ALA A 45 10.46 5.20 -6.51
N CYS A 46 10.04 5.97 -7.50
CA CYS A 46 8.69 5.88 -8.05
C CYS A 46 8.70 4.95 -9.27
N PHE A 47 7.57 4.29 -9.56
CA PHE A 47 7.52 3.34 -10.67
C PHE A 47 6.12 3.17 -11.25
N ILE A 48 6.03 2.55 -12.42
CA ILE A 48 4.76 2.15 -13.03
C ILE A 48 4.83 0.69 -13.49
N ASP A 49 3.69 0.02 -13.50
CA ASP A 49 3.55 -1.37 -13.95
C ASP A 49 2.64 -1.46 -15.17
N VAL A 50 3.25 -1.66 -16.34
CA VAL A 50 2.60 -1.70 -17.65
C VAL A 50 2.31 -3.15 -18.00
N ASP A 51 1.11 -3.65 -17.69
CA ASP A 51 0.68 -5.01 -18.05
C ASP A 51 0.24 -5.08 -19.52
N TYR A 52 0.75 -6.06 -20.27
CA TYR A 52 0.36 -6.31 -21.66
C TYR A 52 -1.13 -6.63 -21.85
N LYS A 53 -1.81 -7.16 -20.84
CA LYS A 53 -3.26 -7.44 -20.88
C LYS A 53 -4.10 -6.18 -21.02
N SER A 54 -3.57 -5.04 -20.58
CA SER A 54 -4.27 -3.76 -20.69
C SER A 54 -4.38 -3.28 -22.16
N GLY A 55 -3.66 -3.89 -23.11
CA GLY A 55 -3.57 -3.41 -24.49
C GLY A 55 -2.74 -2.11 -24.62
N HIS A 56 -2.27 -1.54 -23.50
CA HIS A 56 -1.46 -0.34 -23.47
C HIS A 56 0.00 -0.73 -23.71
N ARG A 57 0.59 -0.17 -24.77
CA ARG A 57 2.05 -0.02 -24.86
C ARG A 57 2.35 1.34 -24.26
N ALA A 58 3.26 1.42 -23.28
CA ALA A 58 3.71 2.71 -22.79
C ALA A 58 4.19 3.53 -24.01
N LYS A 59 3.50 4.63 -24.33
CA LYS A 59 4.04 5.58 -25.31
C LYS A 59 5.31 6.14 -24.69
N HIS A 60 6.44 5.78 -25.28
CA HIS A 60 7.80 5.92 -24.73
C HIS A 60 8.34 7.36 -24.65
N ASP A 61 7.48 8.38 -24.72
CA ASP A 61 7.90 9.76 -24.62
C ASP A 61 7.78 10.25 -23.17
N PHE A 62 8.65 9.71 -22.32
CA PHE A 62 8.72 10.16 -20.93
C PHE A 62 9.43 11.50 -20.88
N LYS A 63 8.68 12.55 -20.53
CA LYS A 63 9.24 13.89 -20.28
C LYS A 63 10.43 13.87 -19.32
N MET A 64 10.40 12.97 -18.33
CA MET A 64 11.54 12.66 -17.47
C MET A 64 12.03 11.25 -17.76
N GLN A 65 13.33 11.11 -18.07
CA GLN A 65 13.89 9.81 -18.44
C GLN A 65 13.84 8.83 -17.26
N PRO A 66 13.31 7.60 -17.46
CA PRO A 66 13.41 6.55 -16.46
C PRO A 66 14.86 6.08 -16.35
N HIS A 67 15.25 5.63 -15.15
CA HIS A 67 16.60 5.12 -14.92
C HIS A 67 16.78 3.72 -15.46
N PHE A 68 15.76 2.89 -15.32
CA PHE A 68 15.72 1.56 -15.89
C PHE A 68 14.29 1.06 -15.98
N ALA A 69 14.12 0.02 -16.78
CA ALA A 69 12.91 -0.77 -16.85
C ALA A 69 13.25 -2.26 -16.76
N VAL A 70 12.34 -3.03 -16.20
CA VAL A 70 12.42 -4.49 -16.15
C VAL A 70 11.31 -5.05 -17.02
N GLU A 71 11.71 -5.68 -18.12
CA GLU A 71 10.82 -6.46 -18.97
C GLU A 71 10.49 -7.76 -18.24
N THR A 72 9.21 -7.94 -17.93
CA THR A 72 8.66 -9.11 -17.27
C THR A 72 7.91 -9.98 -18.26
N GLY A 73 7.61 -11.23 -17.88
CA GLY A 73 6.84 -12.17 -18.70
C GLY A 73 5.51 -11.63 -19.25
N ASN A 74 4.90 -10.67 -18.53
CA ASN A 74 3.57 -10.12 -18.81
C ASN A 74 3.52 -8.59 -18.93
N GLY A 75 4.66 -7.89 -18.95
CA GLY A 75 4.63 -6.43 -18.97
C GLY A 75 5.96 -5.78 -18.64
N TRP A 76 5.94 -4.50 -18.33
CA TRP A 76 7.13 -3.70 -18.01
C TRP A 76 6.96 -2.99 -16.68
N HIS A 77 7.94 -3.14 -15.79
CA HIS A 77 8.07 -2.27 -14.63
C HIS A 77 9.08 -1.17 -14.96
N ILE A 78 8.70 0.11 -14.84
CA ILE A 78 9.55 1.25 -15.24
C ILE A 78 9.82 2.11 -14.00
N TYR A 79 11.09 2.49 -13.78
CA TYR A 79 11.54 3.07 -12.52
C TYR A 79 12.22 4.43 -12.69
N TRP A 80 11.87 5.34 -11.78
CA TRP A 80 12.57 6.61 -11.52
C TRP A 80 13.09 6.58 -10.09
N LEU A 81 14.41 6.44 -9.94
CA LEU A 81 15.14 6.44 -8.69
C LEU A 81 15.06 7.79 -8.00
N LEU A 82 14.78 7.72 -6.70
CA LEU A 82 14.69 8.88 -5.81
C LEU A 82 16.03 9.12 -5.10
N ASP A 83 16.28 10.38 -4.74
CA ASP A 83 17.44 10.78 -3.95
C ASP A 83 17.43 10.08 -2.58
N PRO A 84 18.57 9.52 -2.15
CA PRO A 84 18.65 8.85 -0.86
C PRO A 84 18.51 9.86 0.29
N GLY A 85 17.74 9.49 1.32
CA GLY A 85 17.61 10.28 2.55
C GLY A 85 16.61 11.43 2.49
N GLU A 86 15.84 11.56 1.41
CA GLU A 86 14.72 12.50 1.34
C GLU A 86 13.62 12.10 2.34
N ASN A 87 13.14 13.06 3.13
CA ASN A 87 11.97 12.84 3.99
C ASN A 87 10.70 12.98 3.17
N ILE A 88 10.12 11.84 2.79
CA ILE A 88 9.00 11.81 1.85
C ILE A 88 7.71 11.40 2.57
N THR A 89 6.75 12.30 2.63
CA THR A 89 5.41 12.06 3.20
C THR A 89 4.35 11.78 2.13
N GLU A 90 4.57 12.27 0.90
CA GLU A 90 3.58 12.25 -0.18
C GLU A 90 3.78 11.10 -1.17
N TRP A 91 4.74 10.20 -0.94
CA TRP A 91 5.16 9.15 -1.89
C TRP A 91 3.99 8.38 -2.47
N ARG A 92 3.05 7.94 -1.62
CA ARG A 92 1.90 7.14 -2.06
C ARG A 92 0.94 7.92 -2.96
N LEU A 93 0.75 9.21 -2.69
CA LEU A 93 -0.08 10.08 -3.53
C LEU A 93 0.57 10.28 -4.88
N ALA A 94 1.88 10.56 -4.90
CA ALA A 94 2.68 10.71 -6.11
C ALA A 94 2.70 9.44 -6.95
N GLN A 95 2.98 8.29 -6.35
CA GLN A 95 2.96 6.97 -7.00
C GLN A 95 1.59 6.67 -7.64
N LYS A 96 0.48 6.94 -6.92
CA LYS A 96 -0.87 6.76 -7.48
C LYS A 96 -1.17 7.75 -8.61
N ALA A 97 -0.72 8.99 -8.50
CA ALA A 97 -0.88 9.99 -9.55
C ALA A 97 -0.05 9.65 -10.80
N LEU A 98 1.14 9.10 -10.61
CA LEU A 98 2.03 8.62 -11.67
C LEU A 98 1.38 7.46 -12.44
N ALA A 99 0.83 6.46 -11.74
CA ALA A 99 0.11 5.36 -12.37
C ALA A 99 -1.09 5.86 -13.20
N ARG A 100 -1.86 6.81 -12.67
CA ARG A 100 -2.97 7.48 -13.40
C ARG A 100 -2.50 8.21 -14.64
N LYS A 101 -1.42 8.99 -14.51
CA LYS A 101 -0.84 9.79 -15.60
C LYS A 101 -0.49 8.91 -16.81
N PHE A 102 0.03 7.72 -16.55
CA PHE A 102 0.43 6.76 -17.58
C PHE A 102 -0.61 5.67 -17.88
N GLN A 103 -1.80 5.75 -17.27
CA GLN A 103 -2.90 4.79 -17.45
C GLN A 103 -2.47 3.34 -17.16
N THR A 104 -1.64 3.15 -16.14
CA THR A 104 -1.18 1.84 -15.66
C THR A 104 -1.97 1.39 -14.45
N ASP A 105 -1.65 0.21 -13.89
CA ASP A 105 -2.36 -0.32 -12.72
C ASP A 105 -2.21 0.60 -11.49
N GLU A 106 -3.28 1.30 -11.13
CA GLU A 106 -3.33 2.17 -9.95
C GLU A 106 -3.21 1.41 -8.63
N ALA A 107 -3.45 0.09 -8.60
CA ALA A 107 -3.28 -0.71 -7.39
C ALA A 107 -1.81 -0.82 -6.96
N VAL A 108 -0.89 -0.60 -7.91
CA VAL A 108 0.57 -0.58 -7.70
C VAL A 108 0.99 0.76 -7.09
N ASN A 109 0.44 1.06 -5.91
CA ASN A 109 0.69 2.30 -5.16
C ASN A 109 1.16 2.08 -3.73
N LEU A 110 1.35 0.83 -3.32
CA LEU A 110 1.77 0.52 -1.96
C LEU A 110 3.29 0.66 -1.83
N ALA A 111 3.75 1.27 -0.75
CA ALA A 111 5.18 1.33 -0.44
C ALA A 111 5.77 -0.08 -0.28
N THR A 112 4.94 -1.04 0.16
CA THR A 112 5.26 -2.46 0.38
C THR A 112 5.20 -3.32 -0.87
N GLN A 113 4.98 -2.71 -2.05
CA GLN A 113 4.76 -3.42 -3.30
C GLN A 113 5.94 -4.35 -3.61
N LEU A 114 5.59 -5.60 -3.92
CA LEU A 114 6.56 -6.59 -4.39
C LEU A 114 6.65 -6.48 -5.91
N VAL A 115 7.89 -6.34 -6.40
CA VAL A 115 8.22 -6.28 -7.81
C VAL A 115 9.21 -7.39 -8.17
N ARG A 116 9.34 -7.68 -9.46
CA ARG A 116 10.33 -8.65 -9.93
C ARG A 116 11.69 -7.96 -10.11
N PRO A 117 12.78 -8.48 -9.54
CA PRO A 117 14.12 -8.06 -9.92
C PRO A 117 14.41 -8.52 -11.36
N ALA A 118 15.37 -7.89 -12.01
CA ALA A 118 15.85 -8.33 -13.31
C ALA A 118 16.80 -9.53 -13.20
N GLY A 119 16.95 -10.29 -14.28
CA GLY A 119 17.90 -11.40 -14.41
C GLY A 119 17.41 -12.73 -13.82
N LEU A 120 16.25 -12.75 -13.16
CA LEU A 120 15.69 -13.96 -12.56
C LEU A 120 14.60 -14.58 -13.43
N ARG A 121 14.48 -15.91 -13.35
CA ARG A 121 13.45 -16.70 -13.99
C ARG A 121 12.04 -16.28 -13.58
N TYR A 122 11.17 -16.24 -14.57
CA TYR A 122 9.74 -16.07 -14.45
C TYR A 122 9.08 -17.45 -14.61
N ASN A 123 8.56 -18.02 -13.52
CA ASN A 123 8.05 -19.39 -13.49
C ASN A 123 6.52 -19.47 -13.68
N LYS A 124 5.85 -18.33 -13.78
CA LYS A 124 4.40 -18.23 -13.88
C LYS A 124 3.93 -18.39 -15.34
N THR A 125 3.82 -19.65 -15.77
CA THR A 125 3.18 -20.23 -16.99
C THR A 125 4.04 -20.52 -18.22
N ALA A 126 3.67 -21.58 -18.96
CA ALA A 126 4.29 -22.12 -20.17
C ALA A 126 4.15 -21.24 -21.44
N THR A 127 3.55 -20.06 -21.31
CA THR A 127 3.25 -19.12 -22.40
C THR A 127 3.68 -17.71 -22.01
N THR A 128 4.95 -17.54 -21.67
CA THR A 128 5.52 -16.21 -21.40
C THR A 128 5.79 -15.49 -22.71
N ARG A 129 5.68 -14.15 -22.75
CA ARG A 129 6.10 -13.38 -23.92
C ARG A 129 7.62 -13.19 -24.04
N LEU A 130 8.39 -13.70 -23.07
CA LEU A 130 9.85 -13.64 -23.09
C LEU A 130 10.48 -14.68 -24.04
N GLY A 131 9.66 -15.60 -24.57
CA GLY A 131 10.10 -16.70 -25.44
C GLY A 131 10.67 -17.87 -24.64
N ASP A 132 11.61 -18.62 -25.24
CA ASP A 132 12.30 -19.76 -24.60
C ASP A 132 13.19 -19.32 -23.42
N ASP A 133 13.56 -18.04 -23.38
CA ASP A 133 14.32 -17.42 -22.30
C ASP A 133 13.37 -16.80 -21.28
N CYS A 134 13.02 -17.57 -20.24
CA CYS A 134 12.07 -17.14 -19.21
C CYS A 134 12.65 -16.15 -18.19
N HIS A 135 13.80 -15.51 -18.42
CA HIS A 135 14.37 -14.55 -17.47
C HIS A 135 13.85 -13.13 -17.71
N THR A 136 13.57 -12.43 -16.62
CA THR A 136 13.29 -10.99 -16.63
C THR A 136 14.51 -10.21 -17.14
N ARG A 137 14.29 -9.16 -17.94
CA ARG A 137 15.39 -8.44 -18.60
C ARG A 137 15.48 -7.00 -18.13
N LEU A 138 16.67 -6.58 -17.74
CA LEU A 138 16.97 -5.18 -17.45
C LEU A 138 17.13 -4.40 -18.76
N ARG A 139 16.43 -3.28 -18.89
CA ARG A 139 16.69 -2.27 -19.92
C ARG A 139 17.08 -0.97 -19.24
N THR A 140 18.24 -0.46 -19.57
CA THR A 140 18.69 0.86 -19.11
C THR A 140 19.57 1.48 -20.18
N ASN A 141 19.42 2.80 -20.34
CA ASN A 141 20.30 3.60 -21.20
C ASN A 141 21.15 4.56 -20.35
N VAL A 142 21.08 4.48 -19.02
CA VAL A 142 21.78 5.40 -18.12
C VAL A 142 23.19 4.87 -17.83
N LYS A 143 24.20 5.71 -18.07
CA LYS A 143 25.59 5.46 -17.67
C LYS A 143 25.86 6.11 -16.31
N ALA A 144 26.72 5.52 -15.51
CA ALA A 144 27.12 6.09 -14.22
C ALA A 144 27.93 7.40 -14.42
N PRO A 145 27.82 8.39 -13.50
CA PRO A 145 26.94 8.40 -12.34
C PRO A 145 25.47 8.67 -12.70
N VAL A 146 24.56 7.95 -12.04
CA VAL A 146 23.12 8.07 -12.27
C VAL A 146 22.59 9.27 -11.49
N ARG A 147 22.23 10.36 -12.18
CA ARG A 147 21.46 11.47 -11.57
C ARG A 147 20.09 10.94 -11.15
N ARG A 148 19.76 11.02 -9.87
CA ARG A 148 18.45 10.67 -9.31
C ARG A 148 17.52 11.89 -9.29
N TYR A 149 16.26 11.68 -8.95
CA TYR A 149 15.28 12.77 -8.83
C TYR A 149 14.85 12.95 -7.37
N THR A 150 14.50 14.16 -6.98
CA THR A 150 13.66 14.35 -5.77
C THR A 150 12.22 13.95 -6.08
N LEU A 151 11.38 13.73 -5.05
CA LEU A 151 9.97 13.48 -5.31
C LEU A 151 9.30 14.70 -5.97
N ASP A 152 9.66 15.91 -5.55
CA ASP A 152 9.14 17.15 -6.13
C ASP A 152 9.45 17.29 -7.62
N GLU A 153 10.65 16.89 -8.05
CA GLU A 153 11.01 16.89 -9.47
C GLU A 153 10.11 15.94 -10.27
N ILE A 154 9.77 14.76 -9.71
CA ILE A 154 8.83 13.82 -10.32
C ILE A 154 7.43 14.41 -10.41
N ILE A 155 6.95 15.02 -9.32
CA ILE A 155 5.62 15.64 -9.25
C ILE A 155 5.50 16.78 -10.27
N ILE A 156 6.44 17.74 -10.24
CA ILE A 156 6.45 18.91 -11.12
C ILE A 156 6.74 18.50 -12.57
N GLY A 157 7.73 17.62 -12.76
CA GLY A 157 8.19 17.22 -14.08
C GLY A 157 7.11 16.51 -14.88
N PHE A 158 6.33 15.62 -14.26
CA PHE A 158 5.19 14.97 -14.91
C PHE A 158 3.86 15.74 -14.80
N GLY A 159 3.81 16.80 -14.00
CA GLY A 159 2.59 17.56 -13.72
C GLY A 159 1.55 16.70 -13.00
N LEU A 160 1.99 15.98 -11.95
CA LEU A 160 1.14 15.07 -11.19
C LEU A 160 0.17 15.86 -10.31
N VAL A 161 -1.12 15.56 -10.43
CA VAL A 161 -2.13 16.10 -9.52
C VAL A 161 -2.28 15.15 -8.34
N LEU A 162 -1.74 15.56 -7.19
CA LEU A 162 -1.89 14.81 -5.95
C LEU A 162 -3.30 15.01 -5.42
N THR A 163 -4.12 13.97 -5.53
CA THR A 163 -5.46 13.96 -4.96
C THR A 163 -5.39 13.26 -3.60
N PRO A 164 -5.27 13.98 -2.47
CA PRO A 164 -5.44 13.35 -1.17
C PRO A 164 -6.81 12.68 -1.13
N LYS A 165 -6.94 11.57 -0.41
CA LYS A 165 -8.28 11.08 -0.09
C LYS A 165 -9.02 12.24 0.59
N PRO A 166 -10.25 12.56 0.18
CA PRO A 166 -11.01 13.58 0.89
C PRO A 166 -11.06 13.18 2.35
N VAL A 167 -10.42 13.98 3.20
CA VAL A 167 -10.69 13.95 4.63
C VAL A 167 -12.13 14.43 4.71
N PHE A 168 -13.07 13.51 4.95
CA PHE A 168 -14.42 13.89 5.26
C PHE A 168 -14.35 14.60 6.62
N LEU A 169 -14.12 15.91 6.59
CA LEU A 169 -14.33 16.78 7.74
C LEU A 169 -15.73 16.44 8.24
N ALA A 170 -15.81 16.09 9.52
CA ALA A 170 -17.07 15.81 10.18
C ALA A 170 -18.05 16.92 9.79
N ARG A 171 -19.10 16.57 9.05
CA ARG A 171 -20.22 17.50 8.87
C ARG A 171 -20.74 17.75 10.28
N GLU A 172 -20.72 19.02 10.71
CA GLU A 172 -21.49 19.46 11.87
C GLU A 172 -22.95 19.09 11.63
N ASN A 173 -23.37 17.94 12.17
CA ASN A 173 -24.72 17.47 11.99
C ASN A 173 -25.63 18.29 12.91
N THR A 174 -26.45 19.10 12.25
CA THR A 174 -27.63 19.76 12.81
C THR A 174 -28.51 18.74 13.54
N THR A 175 -28.89 19.12 14.75
CA THR A 175 -29.48 18.33 15.83
C THR A 175 -30.92 17.89 15.59
N LYS A 176 -31.21 17.00 14.62
CA LYS A 176 -32.64 16.65 14.38
C LYS A 176 -33.03 15.22 13.99
N ASN A 177 -32.23 14.19 14.28
CA ASN A 177 -32.76 12.81 14.32
C ASN A 177 -32.05 11.93 15.37
N ARG A 178 -32.46 12.07 16.63
CA ARG A 178 -32.00 11.23 17.76
C ARG A 178 -32.78 9.91 17.84
N GLY A 179 -32.67 9.10 16.79
CA GLY A 179 -32.72 7.63 16.89
C GLY A 179 -31.27 7.13 16.85
N CYS A 180 -30.57 7.29 17.97
CA CYS A 180 -29.12 7.54 18.10
C CYS A 180 -28.23 6.57 17.29
N ALA A 181 -27.43 7.11 16.37
CA ALA A 181 -26.38 6.39 15.66
C ALA A 181 -25.40 5.68 16.62
N GLY A 182 -25.08 6.31 17.76
CA GLY A 182 -24.32 5.73 18.86
C GLY A 182 -24.93 4.44 19.40
N ALA A 183 -26.23 4.44 19.71
CA ALA A 183 -26.93 3.24 20.21
C ALA A 183 -26.93 2.08 19.19
N ARG A 184 -27.01 2.39 17.89
CA ARG A 184 -26.89 1.36 16.84
C ARG A 184 -25.47 0.84 16.70
N ALA A 185 -24.47 1.72 16.82
CA ALA A 185 -23.06 1.35 16.83
C ALA A 185 -22.75 0.44 18.02
N GLU A 186 -23.23 0.78 19.22
CA GLU A 186 -23.11 -0.02 20.44
C GLU A 186 -23.74 -1.41 20.28
N GLN A 187 -24.99 -1.50 19.79
CA GLN A 187 -25.65 -2.79 19.57
C GLN A 187 -24.94 -3.65 18.53
N TYR A 188 -24.36 -3.03 17.50
CA TYR A 188 -23.58 -3.74 16.50
C TYR A 188 -22.29 -4.28 17.11
N LEU A 189 -21.60 -3.45 17.90
CA LEU A 189 -20.35 -3.79 18.57
C LEU A 189 -20.56 -4.88 19.64
N ALA A 190 -21.68 -4.85 20.36
CA ALA A 190 -22.04 -5.88 21.34
C ALA A 190 -22.12 -7.28 20.71
N LYS A 191 -22.66 -7.38 19.48
CA LYS A 191 -22.78 -8.63 18.70
C LYS A 191 -21.49 -9.05 18.00
N MET A 192 -20.51 -8.17 17.93
CA MET A 192 -19.25 -8.43 17.24
C MET A 192 -18.34 -9.34 18.08
N ALA A 193 -17.67 -10.30 17.42
CA ALA A 193 -16.69 -11.16 18.09
C ALA A 193 -15.57 -10.35 18.74
N ILE A 194 -15.04 -10.83 19.87
CA ILE A 194 -13.95 -10.20 20.62
C ILE A 194 -12.61 -10.46 19.94
N ALA A 195 -11.60 -9.62 20.21
CA ALA A 195 -10.22 -9.91 19.82
C ALA A 195 -9.58 -10.90 20.80
N VAL A 196 -8.97 -11.95 20.25
CA VAL A 196 -8.16 -12.92 20.99
C VAL A 196 -6.74 -12.92 20.43
N GLU A 197 -5.75 -12.83 21.30
CA GLU A 197 -4.33 -12.90 20.92
C GLU A 197 -3.99 -14.25 20.29
N GLY A 198 -3.16 -14.23 19.25
CA GLY A 198 -2.85 -15.42 18.45
C GLY A 198 -3.92 -15.80 17.41
N ASP A 199 -5.14 -15.28 17.52
CA ASP A 199 -6.25 -15.58 16.59
C ASP A 199 -6.73 -14.32 15.83
N GLY A 200 -5.79 -13.60 15.23
CA GLY A 200 -6.12 -12.44 14.40
C GLY A 200 -6.71 -11.24 15.16
N GLY A 201 -6.52 -11.15 16.48
CA GLY A 201 -7.07 -10.09 17.34
C GLY A 201 -6.86 -8.66 16.82
N SER A 202 -5.67 -8.34 16.27
CA SER A 202 -5.40 -7.00 15.71
C SER A 202 -6.33 -6.63 14.55
N LEU A 203 -6.66 -7.58 13.67
CA LEU A 203 -7.60 -7.36 12.57
C LEU A 203 -9.03 -7.21 13.10
N GLN A 204 -9.40 -7.99 14.12
CA GLN A 204 -10.71 -7.91 14.74
C GLN A 204 -10.93 -6.57 15.45
N THR A 205 -9.94 -6.10 16.20
CA THR A 205 -9.94 -4.76 16.82
C THR A 205 -10.03 -3.66 15.78
N TYR A 206 -9.28 -3.76 14.67
CA TYR A 206 -9.39 -2.77 13.60
C TYR A 206 -10.81 -2.71 13.00
N LYS A 207 -11.48 -3.86 12.81
CA LYS A 207 -12.87 -3.88 12.37
C LYS A 207 -13.81 -3.26 13.43
N ALA A 208 -13.56 -3.47 14.72
CA ALA A 208 -14.35 -2.91 15.81
C ALA A 208 -14.25 -1.38 15.83
N CYS A 209 -13.04 -0.84 15.66
CA CYS A 209 -12.80 0.59 15.54
C CYS A 209 -13.56 1.25 14.37
N LYS A 210 -13.79 0.53 13.27
CA LYS A 210 -14.53 1.07 12.11
C LYS A 210 -16.03 1.21 12.34
N VAL A 211 -16.59 0.57 13.37
CA VAL A 211 -18.04 0.60 13.63
C VAL A 211 -18.53 2.02 13.85
N GLY A 212 -17.81 2.85 14.62
CA GLY A 212 -18.18 4.26 14.82
C GLY A 212 -18.29 5.02 13.50
N CYS A 213 -17.30 4.88 12.61
CA CYS A 213 -17.34 5.47 11.26
C CYS A 213 -18.51 4.96 10.40
N ASP A 214 -18.82 3.67 10.48
CA ASP A 214 -19.88 3.04 9.70
C ASP A 214 -21.26 3.60 10.07
N PHE A 215 -21.47 3.93 11.34
CA PHE A 215 -22.72 4.53 11.86
C PHE A 215 -22.69 6.06 11.92
N GLY A 216 -21.55 6.69 11.69
CA GLY A 216 -21.43 8.14 11.66
C GLY A 216 -21.33 8.77 13.06
N VAL A 217 -20.69 8.05 13.97
CA VAL A 217 -20.42 8.45 15.36
C VAL A 217 -18.99 9.02 15.42
N SER A 218 -18.75 10.10 16.17
CA SER A 218 -17.41 10.66 16.32
C SER A 218 -16.50 9.73 17.13
N MET A 219 -15.17 9.93 17.07
CA MET A 219 -14.23 9.13 17.87
C MET A 219 -14.53 9.24 19.35
N ASP A 220 -14.70 10.48 19.84
CA ASP A 220 -14.94 10.76 21.27
C ASP A 220 -16.26 10.16 21.75
N GLU A 221 -17.31 10.23 20.91
CA GLU A 221 -18.62 9.64 21.23
C GLU A 221 -18.59 8.10 21.18
N PHE A 222 -17.80 7.52 20.28
CA PHE A 222 -17.68 6.06 20.14
C PHE A 222 -16.72 5.44 21.17
N TRP A 223 -15.80 6.22 21.75
CA TRP A 223 -14.75 5.73 22.65
C TRP A 223 -15.27 4.91 23.83
N PRO A 224 -16.32 5.34 24.58
CA PRO A 224 -16.84 4.55 25.71
C PRO A 224 -17.35 3.17 25.28
N ALA A 225 -18.03 3.08 24.14
CA ALA A 225 -18.54 1.82 23.60
C ALA A 225 -17.40 0.87 23.18
N LEU A 226 -16.34 1.43 22.60
CA LEU A 226 -15.15 0.66 22.21
C LEU A 226 -14.39 0.13 23.42
N LEU A 227 -14.26 0.92 24.49
CA LEU A 227 -13.67 0.48 25.76
C LEU A 227 -14.47 -0.68 26.37
N ASP A 228 -15.80 -0.61 26.35
CA ASP A 228 -16.64 -1.70 26.86
C ASP A 228 -16.47 -3.00 26.07
N TRP A 229 -16.39 -2.90 24.73
CA TRP A 229 -16.04 -4.03 23.89
C TRP A 229 -14.63 -4.57 24.18
N ASN A 230 -13.65 -3.69 24.39
CA ASN A 230 -12.26 -4.07 24.68
C ASN A 230 -12.12 -4.86 25.98
N ARG A 231 -12.93 -4.58 27.01
CA ARG A 231 -12.94 -5.34 28.28
C ARG A 231 -13.24 -6.83 28.09
N ARG A 232 -13.90 -7.20 27.00
CA ARG A 232 -14.20 -8.61 26.67
C ARG A 232 -13.10 -9.28 25.82
N CYS A 233 -12.09 -8.53 25.36
CA CYS A 233 -10.97 -9.07 24.60
C CYS A 233 -9.98 -9.81 25.51
N SER A 234 -9.20 -10.72 24.92
CA SER A 234 -8.25 -11.56 25.66
C SER A 234 -6.88 -11.59 24.98
N PRO A 235 -5.86 -10.88 25.52
CA PRO A 235 -5.98 -9.89 26.58
C PRO A 235 -6.71 -8.61 26.08
N PRO A 236 -7.24 -7.78 26.98
CA PRO A 236 -7.67 -6.43 26.63
C PRO A 236 -6.49 -5.62 26.07
N TRP A 237 -6.78 -4.78 25.08
CA TRP A 237 -5.78 -3.85 24.54
C TRP A 237 -5.46 -2.76 25.54
N ASP A 238 -4.20 -2.31 25.55
CA ASP A 238 -3.81 -1.06 26.18
C ASP A 238 -4.60 0.11 25.55
N GLU A 239 -5.05 1.06 26.38
CA GLU A 239 -5.92 2.13 25.92
C GLU A 239 -5.23 3.02 24.87
N ARG A 240 -3.92 3.26 24.99
CA ARG A 240 -3.16 4.08 24.03
C ARG A 240 -3.04 3.36 22.69
N GLU A 241 -2.75 2.06 22.71
CA GLU A 241 -2.70 1.24 21.48
C GLU A 241 -4.08 1.14 20.81
N LEU A 242 -5.14 1.00 21.61
CA LEU A 242 -6.52 0.97 21.12
C LEU A 242 -6.93 2.32 20.50
N GLN A 243 -6.54 3.42 21.13
CA GLN A 243 -6.76 4.78 20.62
C GLN A 243 -6.04 4.99 19.28
N GLN A 244 -4.79 4.56 19.15
CA GLN A 244 -4.05 4.62 17.89
C GLN A 244 -4.73 3.82 16.77
N LYS A 245 -5.29 2.63 17.09
CA LYS A 245 -6.08 1.85 16.13
C LYS A 245 -7.37 2.55 15.75
N LEU A 246 -8.04 3.19 16.72
CA LEU A 246 -9.25 3.97 16.47
C LEU A 246 -8.98 5.13 15.52
N GLU A 247 -7.95 5.93 15.80
CA GLU A 247 -7.52 7.02 14.93
C GLU A 247 -7.16 6.53 13.53
N SER A 248 -6.43 5.42 13.44
CA SER A 248 -6.09 4.80 12.16
C SER A 248 -7.34 4.35 11.39
N ALA A 249 -8.35 3.80 12.07
CA ALA A 249 -9.61 3.41 11.44
C ALA A 249 -10.38 4.61 10.88
N TYR A 250 -10.45 5.71 11.63
CA TYR A 250 -11.13 6.95 11.19
C TYR A 250 -10.37 7.63 10.05
N ARG A 251 -9.03 7.66 10.12
CA ARG A 251 -8.18 8.23 9.06
C ARG A 251 -8.25 7.44 7.76
N ASN A 252 -8.36 6.11 7.84
CA ASN A 252 -8.30 5.22 6.68
C ASN A 252 -9.68 4.78 6.15
N GLN A 253 -10.76 5.47 6.51
CA GLN A 253 -12.10 5.10 6.09
C GLN A 253 -12.24 5.14 4.55
N SER A 254 -12.79 4.07 3.99
CA SER A 254 -12.97 3.91 2.53
C SER A 254 -14.40 4.12 2.05
N ARG A 255 -15.37 4.14 2.97
CA ARG A 255 -16.80 4.35 2.71
C ARG A 255 -17.24 5.69 3.29
N ASN A 256 -18.38 6.22 2.83
CA ASN A 256 -18.93 7.43 3.41
C ASN A 256 -19.16 7.26 4.92
N PHE A 257 -18.86 8.30 5.69
CA PHE A 257 -19.14 8.33 7.12
C PHE A 257 -20.65 8.17 7.34
N GLY A 258 -21.06 7.26 8.22
CA GLY A 258 -22.46 6.94 8.45
C GLY A 258 -23.14 6.19 7.31
N TRP A 259 -22.40 5.51 6.42
CA TRP A 259 -23.01 4.79 5.29
C TRP A 259 -24.04 3.72 5.71
N ARG A 260 -23.97 3.20 6.94
CA ARG A 260 -25.00 2.28 7.49
C ARG A 260 -26.27 2.98 7.95
N MET A 261 -26.27 4.31 8.01
CA MET A 261 -27.40 5.15 8.40
C MET A 261 -28.11 5.81 7.21
N ILE A 262 -27.53 5.71 6.01
CA ILE A 262 -28.15 6.13 4.77
C ILE A 262 -28.98 4.94 4.28
N ALA A 263 -30.29 5.04 4.45
CA ALA A 263 -31.26 4.10 3.87
C ALA A 263 -31.36 4.30 2.35
#